data_AF-I0KFL7-F1
#
_entry.id   AF-I0KFL7-F1
#
_cell.length_a   1.000
_cell.length_b   1.000
_cell.length_c   1.000
_cell.angle_alpha   90.00
_cell.angle_beta   90.00
_cell.angle_gamma   90.00
#
_symmetry.space_group_name_H-M   'P 1'
#
loop_
_entity.id
_entity.type
_entity.pdbx_description
1 polymer ?
#
loop_
_entity_poly.entity_id
_entity_poly.type
_entity_poly.pdbx_seq_one_letter_code
_entity_poly.pdbx_strand_id
1 'polypeptide(L)'
;MQVLRGRGKLLLPFQHHHHRVFFKKHLVPLGVYVAPVGHKCHLRRVGARGIGLRRIGQSSCRRPPDTQHGKLIGLDGGWNTQHRVFTGLTSKISLCTNTAEGASLPQIAFSPMRISVKNILLALLATATATLAQPRPTPRQLNWQQLETTAFLHFTVNTFTDKEWGDGTESPAVFNPTKLDARQWIRSLKEAGFKMAILTAKHHDGFCLWPTRTTEHSVKNSPWKNGKGDVVRDVADACREYGLKFGVYLSPWDRHESLYGTPAYNNFYKSQLRELLTNYGPLAEVWFDGAKGENAKDMVYDFAGYWALVRQLQPNAVMFSDAGPDVRWVGNEAGNAGETCWSTINTDGLAPGKADATYLNRGDANGKSWVPAETDVSIRPGWFYHPAEDSKVRTPKNLVNLYYQSVGRNSLLLLNVPPNRDGLFSDADVASLKAFRRILNETFKTNLVAAAPRLTDKKLGTFVSVKPDQPLVVKLNGEAEFDRISIQENIANGQHVIDGKVEYWNGTDWTALSAFTTVGYKRLLRFPAVKASQVRITITNAKGPVELAEVGVFKASAEEE
;
A
#
# COMPACT_ATOMS: atom_id res chain seq x y z
N MET A 1 -39.87 54.11 19.61
CA MET A 1 -41.29 53.72 19.46
C MET A 1 -41.34 52.21 19.20
N GLN A 2 -42.03 51.48 20.07
CA GLN A 2 -42.47 50.06 20.12
C GLN A 2 -41.95 48.98 19.13
N VAL A 3 -41.36 47.94 19.73
CA VAL A 3 -41.67 46.49 19.74
C VAL A 3 -42.73 45.92 18.75
N LEU A 4 -42.39 44.81 18.05
CA LEU A 4 -43.05 43.46 18.03
C LEU A 4 -42.40 42.56 16.93
N ARG A 5 -41.61 41.53 17.29
CA ARG A 5 -41.91 40.07 17.36
C ARG A 5 -42.38 39.38 16.06
N GLY A 6 -41.53 38.47 15.55
CA GLY A 6 -41.89 37.36 14.66
C GLY A 6 -40.88 36.20 14.83
N ARG A 7 -41.39 35.00 15.15
CA ARG A 7 -40.63 33.78 15.50
C ARG A 7 -40.22 32.98 14.26
N GLY A 8 -39.03 32.36 14.28
CA GLY A 8 -38.62 31.27 13.39
C GLY A 8 -37.48 30.47 14.01
N LYS A 9 -37.70 29.17 14.22
CA LYS A 9 -36.87 28.24 15.00
C LYS A 9 -35.54 27.92 14.30
N LEU A 10 -34.43 27.96 15.04
CA LEU A 10 -33.14 27.39 14.65
C LEU A 10 -32.98 26.03 15.37
N LEU A 11 -32.83 24.95 14.61
CA LEU A 11 -32.47 23.62 15.13
C LEU A 11 -30.97 23.41 14.95
N LEU A 12 -30.28 23.21 16.07
CA LEU A 12 -28.91 22.70 16.18
C LEU A 12 -28.96 21.17 16.29
N PRO A 13 -28.04 20.39 15.67
CA PRO A 13 -27.80 19.01 16.07
C PRO A 13 -26.69 18.99 17.14
N PHE A 14 -27.02 18.68 18.40
CA PHE A 14 -27.14 17.37 19.06
C PHE A 14 -25.81 16.74 19.51
N GLN A 15 -25.72 16.62 20.83
CA GLN A 15 -24.61 16.14 21.64
C GLN A 15 -24.50 14.60 21.62
N HIS A 16 -23.28 14.11 21.76
CA HIS A 16 -22.96 12.70 21.97
C HIS A 16 -23.46 12.19 23.33
N HIS A 17 -24.11 11.03 23.32
CA HIS A 17 -24.42 10.24 24.51
C HIS A 17 -23.48 9.05 24.65
N HIS A 18 -22.91 8.92 25.85
CA HIS A 18 -22.17 7.77 26.33
C HIS A 18 -23.07 6.54 26.51
N HIS A 19 -22.60 5.37 26.09
CA HIS A 19 -23.16 4.09 26.56
C HIS A 19 -22.07 3.15 27.09
N ARG A 20 -22.26 2.75 28.36
CA ARG A 20 -21.57 1.69 29.07
C ARG A 20 -22.05 0.33 28.54
N VAL A 21 -21.14 -0.59 28.27
CA VAL A 21 -21.46 -1.99 27.93
C VAL A 21 -21.14 -2.90 29.12
N PHE A 22 -22.16 -3.65 29.55
CA PHE A 22 -22.06 -4.72 30.55
C PHE A 22 -21.49 -6.01 29.92
N PHE A 23 -20.52 -6.63 30.59
CA PHE A 23 -20.01 -7.95 30.26
C PHE A 23 -20.98 -9.05 30.70
N LYS A 24 -21.38 -9.95 29.78
CA LYS A 24 -21.84 -11.30 30.12
C LYS A 24 -20.97 -12.32 29.38
N LYS A 25 -20.16 -13.05 30.15
CA LYS A 25 -19.40 -14.23 29.72
C LYS A 25 -20.34 -15.42 29.56
N HIS A 26 -20.34 -16.08 28.40
CA HIS A 26 -20.80 -17.47 28.26
C HIS A 26 -19.69 -18.32 27.65
N LEU A 27 -19.30 -19.33 28.41
CA LEU A 27 -18.42 -20.44 28.06
C LEU A 27 -19.25 -21.53 27.37
N VAL A 28 -18.79 -22.07 26.24
CA VAL A 28 -19.20 -23.39 25.72
C VAL A 28 -17.95 -24.07 25.11
N PRO A 29 -17.74 -25.39 25.34
CA PRO A 29 -16.45 -26.04 25.17
C PRO A 29 -16.18 -26.60 23.76
N LEU A 30 -14.90 -26.88 23.50
CA LEU A 30 -14.37 -27.53 22.30
C LEU A 30 -14.94 -28.94 22.09
N GLY A 31 -15.51 -29.18 20.91
CA GLY A 31 -15.76 -30.53 20.37
C GLY A 31 -14.57 -31.02 19.56
N VAL A 32 -14.07 -32.21 19.92
CA VAL A 32 -13.14 -33.02 19.11
C VAL A 32 -13.97 -33.77 18.06
N TYR A 33 -13.59 -33.67 16.79
CA TYR A 33 -14.15 -34.53 15.73
C TYR A 33 -13.04 -35.29 15.00
N VAL A 34 -13.19 -36.61 15.04
CA VAL A 34 -12.34 -37.62 14.39
C VAL A 34 -12.93 -37.90 13.00
N ALA A 35 -12.07 -37.91 11.98
CA ALA A 35 -12.43 -38.29 10.62
C ALA A 35 -12.41 -39.82 10.43
N PRO A 36 -13.18 -40.35 9.47
CA PRO A 36 -12.79 -41.56 8.77
C PRO A 36 -12.60 -41.34 7.26
N VAL A 37 -11.54 -41.97 6.77
CA VAL A 37 -11.15 -42.14 5.37
C VAL A 37 -12.00 -43.25 4.73
N GLY A 38 -12.35 -43.10 3.45
CA GLY A 38 -12.94 -44.17 2.64
C GLY A 38 -12.79 -43.92 1.14
N HIS A 39 -11.93 -44.72 0.50
CA HIS A 39 -11.61 -44.75 -0.92
C HIS A 39 -12.81 -45.06 -1.85
N LYS A 40 -12.75 -44.56 -3.10
CA LYS A 40 -12.79 -45.40 -4.32
C LYS A 40 -12.38 -44.64 -5.59
N CYS A 41 -11.39 -45.20 -6.28
CA CYS A 41 -10.97 -44.87 -7.65
C CYS A 41 -11.97 -45.37 -8.69
N HIS A 42 -12.17 -44.60 -9.76
CA HIS A 42 -12.47 -45.16 -11.08
C HIS A 42 -11.66 -44.44 -12.16
N LEU A 43 -10.74 -45.20 -12.77
CA LEU A 43 -10.05 -44.90 -14.01
C LEU A 43 -10.97 -45.23 -15.20
N ARG A 44 -11.07 -44.31 -16.17
CA ARG A 44 -11.34 -44.64 -17.58
C ARG A 44 -10.38 -43.87 -18.47
N ARG A 45 -9.52 -44.63 -19.16
CA ARG A 45 -8.78 -44.25 -20.38
C ARG A 45 -9.53 -44.84 -21.57
N VAL A 46 -9.80 -44.06 -22.62
CA VAL A 46 -9.70 -44.37 -24.08
C VAL A 46 -9.84 -43.00 -24.78
N GLY A 47 -9.11 -42.56 -25.80
CA GLY A 47 -8.00 -43.11 -26.59
C GLY A 47 -7.50 -42.04 -27.56
N ALA A 48 -6.27 -42.19 -28.04
CA ALA A 48 -5.65 -41.35 -29.04
C ALA A 48 -5.66 -42.02 -30.43
N ARG A 49 -5.91 -41.23 -31.47
CA ARG A 49 -5.48 -41.37 -32.89
C ARG A 49 -5.46 -39.92 -33.43
N GLY A 50 -4.54 -39.41 -34.23
CA GLY A 50 -3.45 -39.99 -35.01
C GLY A 50 -3.39 -39.26 -36.37
N ILE A 51 -2.33 -38.46 -36.57
CA ILE A 51 -1.60 -38.19 -37.84
C ILE A 51 -2.24 -37.27 -38.91
N GLY A 52 -1.45 -36.28 -39.33
CA GLY A 52 -1.64 -35.51 -40.58
C GLY A 52 -0.49 -34.53 -40.85
N LEU A 53 0.59 -35.03 -41.47
CA LEU A 53 1.72 -34.26 -42.01
C LEU A 53 1.32 -33.46 -43.28
N ARG A 54 1.87 -32.26 -43.47
CA ARG A 54 2.43 -31.79 -44.76
C ARG A 54 3.43 -30.65 -44.56
N ARG A 55 4.62 -30.82 -45.16
CA ARG A 55 5.68 -29.83 -45.39
C ARG A 55 5.40 -29.06 -46.69
N ILE A 56 6.02 -27.87 -46.82
CA ILE A 56 7.03 -27.44 -47.83
C ILE A 56 6.91 -25.92 -48.07
N GLY A 57 8.05 -25.24 -48.08
CA GLY A 57 8.17 -23.82 -48.48
C GLY A 57 9.46 -23.15 -48.00
N GLN A 58 10.61 -23.52 -48.55
CA GLN A 58 11.92 -22.86 -48.37
C GLN A 58 12.06 -21.58 -49.21
N SER A 59 12.88 -20.62 -48.75
CA SER A 59 14.06 -20.03 -49.45
C SER A 59 14.46 -18.72 -48.74
N SER A 60 15.62 -18.67 -48.05
CA SER A 60 16.97 -18.23 -48.50
C SER A 60 17.10 -16.70 -48.64
N CYS A 61 18.18 -15.99 -48.35
CA CYS A 61 19.53 -16.19 -47.82
C CYS A 61 20.16 -14.79 -47.79
N ARG A 62 21.05 -14.47 -46.84
CA ARG A 62 22.41 -13.90 -47.06
C ARG A 62 22.99 -13.24 -45.80
N ARG A 63 24.21 -13.68 -45.50
CA ARG A 63 25.34 -13.15 -44.71
C ARG A 63 26.61 -13.65 -45.46
N PRO A 64 27.86 -13.31 -45.10
CA PRO A 64 28.48 -12.15 -44.45
C PRO A 64 29.69 -11.68 -45.32
N PRO A 65 30.86 -11.13 -44.84
CA PRO A 65 31.84 -11.78 -43.92
C PRO A 65 32.51 -10.83 -42.87
N ASP A 66 32.85 -11.32 -41.66
CA ASP A 66 34.19 -11.67 -41.09
C ASP A 66 34.94 -10.46 -40.43
N THR A 67 35.68 -10.55 -39.32
CA THR A 67 36.72 -11.52 -38.88
C THR A 67 36.99 -11.49 -37.34
N GLN A 68 37.25 -12.69 -36.77
CA GLN A 68 38.35 -13.15 -35.86
C GLN A 68 38.63 -12.46 -34.49
N HIS A 69 39.17 -13.09 -33.43
CA HIS A 69 39.57 -14.47 -33.05
C HIS A 69 39.83 -14.51 -31.52
N GLY A 70 39.72 -15.70 -30.90
CA GLY A 70 40.19 -15.96 -29.53
C GLY A 70 39.79 -17.36 -29.02
N LYS A 71 40.70 -18.32 -29.14
CA LYS A 71 40.62 -19.76 -28.80
C LYS A 71 41.25 -19.95 -27.41
N LEU A 72 40.78 -20.84 -26.51
CA LEU A 72 41.36 -22.19 -26.29
C LEU A 72 40.70 -22.92 -25.07
N ILE A 73 40.38 -24.22 -25.26
CA ILE A 73 40.31 -25.42 -24.35
C ILE A 73 39.47 -25.34 -23.06
N GLY A 74 38.53 -26.24 -22.72
CA GLY A 74 38.17 -27.58 -23.20
C GLY A 74 38.66 -28.67 -22.22
N LEU A 75 37.77 -29.27 -21.42
CA LEU A 75 37.83 -30.68 -20.98
C LEU A 75 36.47 -31.13 -20.41
N ASP A 76 36.04 -32.30 -20.89
CA ASP A 76 34.77 -33.00 -20.69
C ASP A 76 34.64 -33.71 -19.33
N GLY A 77 33.41 -34.09 -18.98
CA GLY A 77 33.13 -35.07 -17.91
C GLY A 77 31.64 -35.20 -17.57
N GLY A 78 30.99 -36.25 -18.10
CA GLY A 78 29.55 -36.50 -18.04
C GLY A 78 29.00 -37.20 -16.78
N TRP A 79 27.68 -37.04 -16.61
CA TRP A 79 26.63 -37.94 -16.09
C TRP A 79 27.00 -39.11 -15.16
N ASN A 80 26.37 -39.17 -13.97
CA ASN A 80 25.55 -40.32 -13.57
C ASN A 80 24.64 -40.13 -12.32
N THR A 81 23.37 -40.48 -12.52
CA THR A 81 22.39 -41.20 -11.67
C THR A 81 22.18 -40.91 -10.17
N GLN A 82 20.92 -40.59 -9.87
CA GLN A 82 20.19 -40.80 -8.60
C GLN A 82 20.06 -42.29 -8.25
N HIS A 83 20.10 -42.62 -6.95
CA HIS A 83 19.18 -43.53 -6.25
C HIS A 83 19.50 -43.54 -4.74
N ARG A 84 18.55 -43.17 -3.88
CA ARG A 84 18.07 -44.04 -2.79
C ARG A 84 16.93 -43.40 -1.98
N VAL A 85 15.92 -44.23 -1.81
CA VAL A 85 14.74 -44.12 -0.96
C VAL A 85 15.18 -44.23 0.50
N PHE A 86 14.58 -43.45 1.39
CA PHE A 86 14.47 -43.84 2.81
C PHE A 86 13.07 -43.55 3.34
N THR A 87 12.42 -44.65 3.70
CA THR A 87 11.19 -44.78 4.45
C THR A 87 11.42 -44.49 5.94
N GLY A 88 10.47 -43.79 6.56
CA GLY A 88 9.73 -44.34 7.70
C GLY A 88 10.31 -44.26 9.12
N LEU A 89 9.45 -43.71 9.98
CA LEU A 89 9.23 -44.01 11.41
C LEU A 89 10.01 -43.24 12.49
N THR A 90 9.24 -42.32 13.08
CA THR A 90 9.05 -42.03 14.50
C THR A 90 9.30 -43.19 15.48
N SER A 91 9.92 -42.91 16.62
CA SER A 91 9.38 -43.31 17.94
C SER A 91 10.14 -42.68 19.12
N LYS A 92 9.33 -42.29 20.11
CA LYS A 92 9.66 -41.82 21.46
C LYS A 92 10.52 -42.84 22.21
N ILE A 93 11.37 -42.36 23.11
CA ILE A 93 11.94 -43.17 24.20
C ILE A 93 11.42 -42.61 25.53
N SER A 94 10.74 -43.48 26.27
CA SER A 94 10.35 -43.32 27.67
C SER A 94 11.34 -44.10 28.53
N LEU A 95 11.60 -43.57 29.73
CA LEU A 95 12.52 -44.13 30.73
C LEU A 95 12.00 -45.45 31.31
N CYS A 96 12.89 -46.44 31.40
CA CYS A 96 12.83 -47.46 32.43
C CYS A 96 14.23 -47.69 33.01
N THR A 97 14.25 -47.70 34.33
CA THR A 97 15.34 -47.93 35.27
C THR A 97 15.94 -49.33 35.14
N ASN A 98 17.24 -49.47 35.37
CA ASN A 98 17.77 -50.65 36.06
C ASN A 98 19.06 -50.33 36.80
N THR A 99 19.08 -50.82 38.03
CA THR A 99 20.11 -50.81 39.07
C THR A 99 21.27 -51.73 38.71
N ALA A 100 22.50 -51.33 39.03
CA ALA A 100 23.59 -52.24 39.36
C ALA A 100 24.59 -51.53 40.28
N GLU A 101 24.87 -52.17 41.40
CA GLU A 101 25.68 -51.75 42.53
C GLU A 101 27.19 -51.86 42.27
N GLY A 102 27.97 -51.12 43.06
CA GLY A 102 29.25 -51.62 43.59
C GLY A 102 30.54 -51.12 42.94
N ALA A 103 31.04 -49.97 43.39
CA ALA A 103 32.49 -49.75 43.54
C ALA A 103 32.76 -48.58 44.50
N SER A 104 33.65 -48.84 45.45
CA SER A 104 34.05 -48.03 46.60
C SER A 104 34.80 -46.72 46.25
N LEU A 105 34.43 -45.64 46.95
CA LEU A 105 35.07 -44.32 46.94
C LEU A 105 36.39 -44.29 47.75
N PRO A 106 37.41 -43.55 47.31
CA PRO A 106 38.33 -42.87 48.20
C PRO A 106 37.87 -41.42 48.45
N GLN A 107 37.85 -41.03 49.73
CA GLN A 107 37.56 -39.66 50.17
C GLN A 107 38.65 -38.69 49.67
N ILE A 108 38.26 -37.72 48.84
CA ILE A 108 39.06 -36.53 48.54
C ILE A 108 38.34 -35.33 49.16
N ALA A 109 39.04 -34.66 50.07
CA ALA A 109 38.55 -33.49 50.78
C ALA A 109 38.33 -32.31 49.81
N PHE A 110 37.08 -31.88 49.67
CA PHE A 110 36.76 -30.63 48.98
C PHE A 110 36.90 -29.45 49.96
N SER A 111 37.90 -28.61 49.74
CA SER A 111 37.87 -27.23 50.25
C SER A 111 36.73 -26.48 49.57
N PRO A 112 35.87 -25.73 50.29
CA PRO A 112 34.85 -24.91 49.65
C PRO A 112 35.54 -23.73 48.96
N MET A 113 35.69 -23.83 47.64
CA MET A 113 36.03 -22.70 46.79
C MET A 113 34.88 -21.70 46.89
N ARG A 114 35.08 -20.60 47.63
CA ARG A 114 34.16 -19.47 47.67
C ARG A 114 34.13 -18.83 46.28
N ILE A 115 33.24 -19.30 45.41
CA ILE A 115 32.87 -18.56 44.20
C ILE A 115 32.16 -17.30 44.69
N SER A 116 32.85 -16.17 44.58
CA SER A 116 32.31 -14.87 44.97
C SER A 116 31.03 -14.59 44.20
N VAL A 117 29.90 -14.51 44.93
CA VAL A 117 28.56 -14.18 44.40
C VAL A 117 28.57 -12.86 43.62
N LYS A 118 29.56 -11.98 43.86
CA LYS A 118 29.75 -10.74 43.08
C LYS A 118 30.00 -10.98 41.59
N ASN A 119 30.61 -12.09 41.17
CA ASN A 119 30.90 -12.35 39.76
C ASN A 119 29.75 -13.03 39.00
N ILE A 120 28.82 -13.65 39.72
CA ILE A 120 27.56 -14.18 39.14
C ILE A 120 26.53 -13.07 39.04
N LEU A 121 26.48 -12.14 40.01
CA LEU A 121 25.59 -10.98 39.93
C LEU A 121 25.95 -10.03 38.78
N LEU A 122 27.24 -9.86 38.46
CA LEU A 122 27.67 -9.01 37.34
C LEU A 122 27.41 -9.64 35.96
N ALA A 123 27.28 -10.97 35.87
CA ALA A 123 26.91 -11.68 34.64
C ALA A 123 25.38 -11.77 34.44
N LEU A 124 24.58 -11.61 35.50
CA LEU A 124 23.11 -11.63 35.47
C LEU A 124 22.46 -10.24 35.39
N LEU A 125 23.23 -9.15 35.56
CA LEU A 125 22.78 -7.76 35.42
C LEU A 125 23.02 -7.17 34.02
N ALA A 126 23.61 -7.94 33.11
CA ALA A 126 23.51 -7.68 31.67
C ALA A 126 22.28 -8.43 31.12
N THR A 127 21.10 -8.16 31.69
CA THR A 127 19.88 -8.27 30.88
C THR A 127 20.05 -7.23 29.79
N ALA A 128 20.61 -7.66 28.66
CA ALA A 128 20.40 -6.96 27.40
C ALA A 128 18.89 -6.80 27.30
N THR A 129 18.40 -5.60 27.62
CA THR A 129 17.13 -5.14 27.10
C THR A 129 17.31 -5.26 25.60
N ALA A 130 16.88 -6.38 25.05
CA ALA A 130 16.70 -6.54 23.63
C ALA A 130 15.72 -5.44 23.27
N THR A 131 16.25 -4.29 22.90
CA THR A 131 15.49 -3.17 22.35
C THR A 131 14.79 -3.81 21.18
N LEU A 132 13.47 -3.96 21.28
CA LEU A 132 12.66 -4.53 20.21
C LEU A 132 13.08 -3.82 18.94
N ALA A 133 13.63 -4.57 17.99
CA ALA A 133 14.16 -4.01 16.76
C ALA A 133 13.03 -3.19 16.13
N GLN A 134 13.29 -1.90 15.90
CA GLN A 134 12.28 -1.01 15.37
C GLN A 134 11.74 -1.56 14.04
N PRO A 135 10.42 -1.52 13.80
CA PRO A 135 9.87 -1.99 12.53
C PRO A 135 10.43 -1.21 11.36
N ARG A 136 10.69 -1.93 10.25
CA ARG A 136 11.24 -1.39 9.01
C ARG A 136 10.33 -1.76 7.85
N PRO A 137 10.28 -0.94 6.78
CA PRO A 137 9.59 -1.32 5.56
C PRO A 137 10.21 -2.58 4.98
N THR A 138 9.35 -3.48 4.53
CA THR A 138 9.75 -4.52 3.58
C THR A 138 10.14 -3.87 2.25
N PRO A 139 10.91 -4.56 1.37
CA PRO A 139 11.25 -4.01 0.05
C PRO A 139 10.05 -3.56 -0.79
N ARG A 140 8.90 -4.27 -0.68
CA ARG A 140 7.67 -3.89 -1.39
C ARG A 140 7.04 -2.61 -0.84
N GLN A 141 7.01 -2.42 0.49
CA GLN A 141 6.53 -1.18 1.11
C GLN A 141 7.45 -0.01 0.79
N LEU A 142 8.77 -0.24 0.79
CA LEU A 142 9.75 0.78 0.41
C LEU A 142 9.57 1.23 -1.05
N ASN A 143 9.35 0.28 -1.96
CA ASN A 143 9.07 0.57 -3.36
C ASN A 143 7.71 1.24 -3.57
N TRP A 144 6.72 0.89 -2.76
CA TRP A 144 5.38 1.48 -2.78
C TRP A 144 5.40 2.94 -2.31
N GLN A 145 6.08 3.24 -1.20
CA GLN A 145 6.14 4.61 -0.66
C GLN A 145 6.79 5.59 -1.65
N GLN A 146 7.75 5.10 -2.44
CA GLN A 146 8.41 5.88 -3.51
C GLN A 146 7.50 6.24 -4.69
N LEU A 147 6.30 5.66 -4.79
CA LEU A 147 5.36 6.01 -5.84
C LEU A 147 4.77 7.40 -5.63
N GLU A 148 4.64 7.83 -4.37
CA GLU A 148 4.10 9.11 -3.89
C GLU A 148 2.65 9.39 -4.30
N THR A 149 2.32 9.27 -5.58
CA THR A 149 1.00 9.54 -6.14
C THR A 149 0.55 8.41 -7.07
N THR A 150 -0.57 7.80 -6.73
CA THR A 150 -1.23 6.68 -7.43
C THR A 150 -2.68 7.05 -7.72
N ALA A 151 -3.28 6.38 -8.70
CA ALA A 151 -4.62 6.69 -9.18
C ALA A 151 -5.58 5.58 -8.81
N PHE A 152 -6.81 5.95 -8.49
CA PHE A 152 -7.93 5.03 -8.34
C PHE A 152 -8.93 5.25 -9.48
N LEU A 153 -9.52 4.18 -10.01
CA LEU A 153 -10.44 4.21 -11.14
C LEU A 153 -11.74 3.51 -10.74
N HIS A 154 -12.70 4.26 -10.21
CA HIS A 154 -14.05 3.77 -9.97
C HIS A 154 -14.88 3.80 -11.26
N PHE A 155 -15.19 2.60 -11.76
CA PHE A 155 -15.95 2.44 -12.99
C PHE A 155 -16.69 1.10 -12.99
N THR A 156 -18.01 1.10 -12.90
CA THR A 156 -18.87 -0.11 -12.97
C THR A 156 -20.23 0.26 -13.56
N VAL A 157 -21.26 -0.57 -13.38
CA VAL A 157 -22.65 -0.20 -13.65
C VAL A 157 -23.09 1.09 -12.93
N ASN A 158 -22.46 1.43 -11.81
CA ASN A 158 -22.74 2.61 -11.00
C ASN A 158 -22.55 3.94 -11.77
N THR A 159 -21.58 3.99 -12.68
CA THR A 159 -21.39 5.13 -13.59
C THR A 159 -22.61 5.38 -14.49
N PHE A 160 -23.31 4.31 -14.87
CA PHE A 160 -24.47 4.36 -15.78
C PHE A 160 -25.78 4.54 -15.02
N THR A 161 -25.86 4.06 -13.78
CA THR A 161 -27.03 4.21 -12.91
C THR A 161 -26.99 5.45 -12.03
N ASP A 162 -25.91 6.24 -12.11
CA ASP A 162 -25.72 7.48 -11.34
C ASP A 162 -25.73 7.27 -9.82
N LYS A 163 -25.11 6.18 -9.36
CA LYS A 163 -25.03 5.81 -7.94
C LYS A 163 -23.58 5.78 -7.48
N GLU A 164 -23.35 6.11 -6.21
CA GLU A 164 -22.09 5.80 -5.53
C GLU A 164 -22.04 4.31 -5.16
N TRP A 165 -23.12 3.80 -4.56
CA TRP A 165 -23.27 2.40 -4.18
C TRP A 165 -24.44 1.77 -4.91
N GLY A 166 -24.16 0.93 -5.91
CA GLY A 166 -25.17 0.11 -6.58
C GLY A 166 -25.81 -0.92 -5.65
N ASP A 167 -26.99 -1.40 -6.03
CA ASP A 167 -27.81 -2.29 -5.21
C ASP A 167 -27.54 -3.78 -5.42
N GLY A 168 -26.80 -4.14 -6.47
CA GLY A 168 -26.52 -5.52 -6.88
C GLY A 168 -27.62 -6.13 -7.74
N THR A 169 -28.62 -5.34 -8.12
CA THR A 169 -29.72 -5.75 -9.01
C THR A 169 -29.65 -5.08 -10.38
N GLU A 170 -28.65 -4.22 -10.60
CA GLU A 170 -28.39 -3.57 -11.87
C GLU A 170 -28.30 -4.59 -13.03
N SER A 171 -28.99 -4.31 -14.13
CA SER A 171 -28.88 -5.17 -15.32
C SER A 171 -27.51 -5.00 -15.98
N PRO A 172 -26.77 -6.07 -16.31
CA PRO A 172 -25.56 -5.98 -17.14
C PRO A 172 -25.76 -5.20 -18.45
N ALA A 173 -27.00 -5.10 -18.94
CA ALA A 173 -27.33 -4.35 -20.15
C ALA A 173 -27.08 -2.84 -20.04
N VAL A 174 -27.05 -2.26 -18.83
CA VAL A 174 -26.78 -0.83 -18.66
C VAL A 174 -25.31 -0.47 -18.90
N PHE A 175 -24.40 -1.45 -18.79
CA PHE A 175 -22.98 -1.23 -18.98
C PHE A 175 -22.64 -1.23 -20.48
N ASN A 176 -22.49 -0.04 -21.07
CA ASN A 176 -22.16 0.10 -22.49
C ASN A 176 -21.30 1.33 -22.84
N PRO A 177 -20.05 1.42 -22.36
CA PRO A 177 -19.16 2.54 -22.71
C PRO A 177 -18.63 2.41 -24.15
N THR A 178 -19.36 3.00 -25.09
CA THR A 178 -19.08 2.84 -26.54
C THR A 178 -17.75 3.46 -27.00
N LYS A 179 -17.18 4.38 -26.22
CA LYS A 179 -15.91 5.07 -26.53
C LYS A 179 -14.80 4.77 -25.51
N LEU A 180 -14.93 3.68 -24.75
CA LEU A 180 -13.94 3.33 -23.72
C LEU A 180 -12.52 3.31 -24.29
N ASP A 181 -11.66 4.16 -23.75
CA ASP A 181 -10.24 4.21 -24.09
C ASP A 181 -9.38 4.22 -22.81
N ALA A 182 -8.99 3.03 -22.37
CA ALA A 182 -8.10 2.87 -21.22
C ALA A 182 -6.72 3.51 -21.47
N ARG A 183 -6.26 3.65 -22.73
CA ARG A 183 -5.02 4.38 -23.03
C ARG A 183 -5.17 5.86 -22.74
N GLN A 184 -6.34 6.46 -22.97
CA GLN A 184 -6.59 7.85 -22.60
C GLN A 184 -6.50 8.06 -21.09
N TRP A 185 -7.04 7.13 -20.29
CA TRP A 185 -6.92 7.19 -18.82
C TRP A 185 -5.45 7.16 -18.41
N ILE A 186 -4.74 6.10 -18.79
CA ILE A 186 -3.38 5.86 -18.34
C ILE A 186 -2.39 6.90 -18.89
N ARG A 187 -2.55 7.34 -20.14
CA ARG A 187 -1.73 8.44 -20.70
C ARG A 187 -1.92 9.73 -19.91
N SER A 188 -3.16 10.09 -19.57
CA SER A 188 -3.45 11.30 -18.80
C SER A 188 -2.83 11.22 -17.40
N LEU A 189 -2.92 10.06 -16.74
CA LEU A 189 -2.27 9.82 -15.44
C LEU A 189 -0.74 9.89 -15.55
N LYS A 190 -0.15 9.30 -16.59
CA LYS A 190 1.30 9.36 -16.83
C LYS A 190 1.79 10.81 -16.98
N GLU A 191 1.09 11.58 -17.81
CA GLU A 191 1.38 13.01 -18.03
C GLU A 191 1.24 13.82 -16.74
N ALA A 192 0.30 13.44 -15.86
CA ALA A 192 0.10 14.03 -14.55
C ALA A 192 1.06 13.50 -13.46
N GLY A 193 1.97 12.58 -13.80
CA GLY A 193 3.05 12.10 -12.93
C GLY A 193 2.74 10.89 -12.06
N PHE A 194 1.53 10.33 -12.16
CA PHE A 194 1.12 9.14 -11.42
C PHE A 194 1.99 7.93 -11.78
N LYS A 195 2.23 7.05 -10.80
CA LYS A 195 3.11 5.88 -10.95
C LYS A 195 2.37 4.55 -10.98
N MET A 196 1.09 4.54 -10.60
CA MET A 196 0.24 3.36 -10.55
C MET A 196 -1.21 3.73 -10.79
N ALA A 197 -1.99 2.82 -11.36
CA ALA A 197 -3.44 2.89 -11.40
C ALA A 197 -4.05 1.62 -10.78
N ILE A 198 -5.01 1.80 -9.88
CA ILE A 198 -5.82 0.76 -9.25
C ILE A 198 -7.21 0.81 -9.89
N LEU A 199 -7.69 -0.30 -10.44
CA LEU A 199 -9.03 -0.39 -11.03
C LEU A 199 -9.99 -1.11 -10.09
N THR A 200 -11.21 -0.58 -9.93
CA THR A 200 -12.32 -1.32 -9.30
C THR A 200 -12.78 -2.48 -10.18
N ALA A 201 -12.04 -3.59 -10.16
CA ALA A 201 -12.37 -4.77 -10.96
C ALA A 201 -13.78 -5.30 -10.62
N LYS A 202 -14.20 -5.16 -9.36
CA LYS A 202 -15.57 -5.35 -8.88
C LYS A 202 -15.82 -4.42 -7.68
N HIS A 203 -16.89 -3.63 -7.71
CA HIS A 203 -17.33 -2.79 -6.60
C HIS A 203 -18.44 -3.49 -5.77
N HIS A 204 -19.02 -2.82 -4.76
CA HIS A 204 -20.01 -3.41 -3.85
C HIS A 204 -21.25 -3.99 -4.55
N ASP A 205 -21.62 -3.42 -5.71
CA ASP A 205 -22.70 -3.92 -6.58
C ASP A 205 -22.41 -5.33 -7.13
N GLY A 206 -21.17 -5.81 -7.08
CA GLY A 206 -20.82 -7.16 -7.50
C GLY A 206 -20.59 -7.33 -9.01
N PHE A 207 -20.80 -6.28 -9.82
CA PHE A 207 -20.57 -6.35 -11.25
C PHE A 207 -19.08 -6.47 -11.58
N CYS A 208 -18.68 -7.56 -12.24
CA CYS A 208 -17.27 -7.81 -12.56
C CYS A 208 -16.88 -7.22 -13.92
N LEU A 209 -15.82 -6.42 -13.95
CA LEU A 209 -15.29 -5.74 -15.14
C LEU A 209 -14.45 -6.62 -16.09
N TRP A 210 -14.33 -7.90 -15.78
CA TRP A 210 -13.68 -8.90 -16.61
C TRP A 210 -14.63 -10.08 -16.86
N PRO A 211 -14.44 -10.88 -17.93
CA PRO A 211 -15.31 -12.01 -18.25
C PRO A 211 -15.02 -13.20 -17.33
N THR A 212 -15.32 -13.03 -16.04
CA THR A 212 -15.10 -14.03 -14.99
C THR A 212 -15.90 -15.30 -15.23
N ARG A 213 -15.34 -16.44 -14.80
CA ARG A 213 -16.04 -17.73 -14.84
C ARG A 213 -16.97 -17.95 -13.66
N THR A 214 -16.94 -17.09 -12.65
CA THR A 214 -17.62 -17.35 -11.36
C THR A 214 -19.05 -16.83 -11.30
N THR A 215 -19.41 -15.81 -12.07
CA THR A 215 -20.76 -15.21 -12.06
C THR A 215 -21.18 -14.71 -13.44
N GLU A 216 -22.50 -14.66 -13.67
CA GLU A 216 -23.12 -14.06 -14.85
C GLU A 216 -23.22 -12.53 -14.76
N HIS A 217 -23.07 -11.95 -13.57
CA HIS A 217 -23.10 -10.50 -13.37
C HIS A 217 -21.73 -9.87 -13.65
N SER A 218 -21.37 -9.85 -14.93
CA SER A 218 -20.10 -9.34 -15.43
C SER A 218 -20.22 -8.80 -16.86
N VAL A 219 -19.15 -8.16 -17.34
CA VAL A 219 -19.05 -7.62 -18.70
C VAL A 219 -19.35 -8.64 -19.80
N LYS A 220 -19.20 -9.95 -19.54
CA LYS A 220 -19.52 -11.00 -20.52
C LYS A 220 -21.00 -11.03 -20.95
N ASN A 221 -21.88 -10.50 -20.11
CA ASN A 221 -23.32 -10.38 -20.37
C ASN A 221 -23.77 -8.94 -20.61
N SER A 222 -22.82 -8.01 -20.81
CA SER A 222 -23.10 -6.64 -21.22
C SER A 222 -23.06 -6.51 -22.76
N PRO A 223 -23.77 -5.53 -23.36
CA PRO A 223 -23.68 -5.25 -24.79
C PRO A 223 -22.31 -4.71 -25.20
N TRP A 224 -21.53 -4.18 -24.25
CA TRP A 224 -20.21 -3.63 -24.51
C TRP A 224 -19.28 -4.64 -25.19
N LYS A 225 -18.72 -4.26 -26.35
CA LYS A 225 -17.89 -5.13 -27.21
C LYS A 225 -18.56 -6.50 -27.49
N ASN A 226 -19.89 -6.53 -27.59
CA ASN A 226 -20.70 -7.74 -27.79
C ASN A 226 -20.42 -8.84 -26.75
N GLY A 227 -20.27 -8.46 -25.47
CA GLY A 227 -19.98 -9.40 -24.37
C GLY A 227 -18.56 -9.97 -24.38
N LYS A 228 -17.66 -9.45 -25.23
CA LYS A 228 -16.26 -9.91 -25.34
C LYS A 228 -15.25 -8.94 -24.73
N GLY A 229 -15.73 -7.89 -24.08
CA GLY A 229 -14.87 -6.90 -23.44
C GLY A 229 -14.24 -7.40 -22.15
N ASP A 230 -13.08 -6.83 -21.82
CA ASP A 230 -12.37 -7.04 -20.55
C ASP A 230 -11.69 -5.71 -20.17
N VAL A 231 -12.32 -4.94 -19.28
CA VAL A 231 -11.79 -3.62 -18.88
C VAL A 231 -10.50 -3.80 -18.07
N VAL A 232 -10.41 -4.86 -17.26
CA VAL A 232 -9.21 -5.16 -16.47
C VAL A 232 -8.02 -5.40 -17.40
N ARG A 233 -8.22 -6.12 -18.51
CA ARG A 233 -7.19 -6.29 -19.55
C ARG A 233 -6.80 -4.97 -20.20
N ASP A 234 -7.79 -4.20 -20.66
CA ASP A 234 -7.57 -2.94 -21.36
C ASP A 234 -6.73 -1.97 -20.50
N VAL A 235 -7.03 -1.88 -19.20
CA VAL A 235 -6.28 -1.04 -18.24
C VAL A 235 -4.90 -1.63 -17.91
N ALA A 236 -4.79 -2.93 -17.65
CA ALA A 236 -3.51 -3.57 -17.35
C ALA A 236 -2.50 -3.42 -18.50
N ASP A 237 -2.98 -3.58 -19.74
CA ASP A 237 -2.16 -3.46 -20.94
C ASP A 237 -1.76 -2.00 -21.20
N ALA A 238 -2.68 -1.04 -21.00
CA ALA A 238 -2.35 0.38 -21.06
C ALA A 238 -1.31 0.78 -19.99
N CYS A 239 -1.45 0.32 -18.73
CA CYS A 239 -0.45 0.53 -17.69
C CYS A 239 0.94 0.03 -18.13
N ARG A 240 1.02 -1.16 -18.73
CA ARG A 240 2.27 -1.70 -19.27
C ARG A 240 2.83 -0.84 -20.40
N GLU A 241 1.99 -0.38 -21.32
CA GLU A 241 2.36 0.47 -22.45
C GLU A 241 2.99 1.80 -22.02
N TYR A 242 2.38 2.49 -21.04
CA TYR A 242 2.84 3.81 -20.56
C TYR A 242 3.80 3.75 -19.35
N GLY A 243 4.13 2.53 -18.90
CA GLY A 243 5.03 2.30 -17.77
C GLY A 243 4.48 2.75 -16.42
N LEU A 244 3.17 2.56 -16.20
CA LEU A 244 2.53 2.62 -14.88
C LEU A 244 2.46 1.22 -14.28
N LYS A 245 2.56 1.14 -12.96
CA LYS A 245 2.18 -0.07 -12.23
C LYS A 245 0.67 -0.26 -12.28
N PHE A 246 0.20 -1.49 -12.12
CA PHE A 246 -1.21 -1.82 -12.11
C PHE A 246 -1.60 -2.48 -10.78
N GLY A 247 -2.74 -2.09 -10.23
CA GLY A 247 -3.36 -2.71 -9.07
C GLY A 247 -4.84 -2.97 -9.30
N VAL A 248 -5.43 -3.79 -8.43
CA VAL A 248 -6.86 -4.12 -8.50
C VAL A 248 -7.52 -3.93 -7.16
N TYR A 249 -8.72 -3.38 -7.19
CA TYR A 249 -9.69 -3.41 -6.10
C TYR A 249 -10.70 -4.51 -6.38
N LEU A 250 -10.97 -5.35 -5.38
CA LEU A 250 -11.97 -6.40 -5.45
C LEU A 250 -12.81 -6.33 -4.16
N SER A 251 -14.01 -5.75 -4.25
CA SER A 251 -14.80 -5.51 -3.04
C SER A 251 -15.09 -6.79 -2.26
N PRO A 252 -14.71 -6.87 -0.97
CA PRO A 252 -15.11 -7.98 -0.11
C PRO A 252 -16.62 -8.02 0.11
N TRP A 253 -17.27 -6.85 0.29
CA TRP A 253 -18.72 -6.75 0.33
C TRP A 253 -19.30 -6.91 -1.07
N ASP A 254 -20.27 -7.81 -1.21
CA ASP A 254 -20.93 -8.09 -2.47
C ASP A 254 -22.45 -8.10 -2.25
N ARG A 255 -23.15 -7.24 -2.98
CA ARG A 255 -24.61 -7.07 -2.90
C ARG A 255 -25.36 -7.93 -3.91
N HIS A 256 -24.66 -8.53 -4.88
CA HIS A 256 -25.25 -9.37 -5.91
C HIS A 256 -25.14 -10.86 -5.57
N GLU A 257 -23.97 -11.29 -5.12
CA GLU A 257 -23.67 -12.72 -4.97
C GLU A 257 -24.53 -13.37 -3.86
N SER A 258 -25.33 -14.35 -4.26
CA SER A 258 -26.22 -15.13 -3.40
C SER A 258 -25.50 -15.80 -2.22
N LEU A 259 -24.25 -16.22 -2.42
CA LEU A 259 -23.43 -16.86 -1.40
C LEU A 259 -22.97 -15.88 -0.31
N TYR A 260 -23.05 -14.56 -0.53
CA TYR A 260 -22.62 -13.57 0.45
C TYR A 260 -23.37 -13.72 1.78
N GLY A 261 -22.61 -13.78 2.87
CA GLY A 261 -23.09 -14.14 4.21
C GLY A 261 -22.90 -15.61 4.59
N THR A 262 -22.32 -16.43 3.70
CA THR A 262 -22.01 -17.85 3.97
C THR A 262 -20.50 -18.14 3.85
N PRO A 263 -19.97 -19.19 4.51
CA PRO A 263 -18.57 -19.58 4.35
C PRO A 263 -18.16 -19.86 2.90
N ALA A 264 -19.09 -20.32 2.05
CA ALA A 264 -18.84 -20.63 0.65
C ALA A 264 -18.43 -19.39 -0.18
N TYR A 265 -18.86 -18.19 0.22
CA TYR A 265 -18.44 -16.95 -0.45
C TYR A 265 -16.92 -16.74 -0.39
N ASN A 266 -16.23 -17.20 0.65
CA ASN A 266 -14.76 -17.11 0.71
C ASN A 266 -14.09 -17.89 -0.44
N ASN A 267 -14.65 -19.03 -0.86
CA ASN A 267 -14.12 -19.81 -1.98
C ASN A 267 -14.45 -19.15 -3.33
N PHE A 268 -15.64 -18.57 -3.45
CA PHE A 268 -16.02 -17.75 -4.61
C PHE A 268 -15.07 -16.56 -4.77
N TYR A 269 -14.86 -15.79 -3.70
CA TYR A 269 -13.97 -14.63 -3.67
C TYR A 269 -12.53 -15.00 -4.01
N LYS A 270 -11.99 -16.08 -3.42
CA LYS A 270 -10.64 -16.59 -3.76
C LYS A 270 -10.52 -17.03 -5.21
N SER A 271 -11.58 -17.53 -5.81
CA SER A 271 -11.58 -17.92 -7.23
C SER A 271 -11.46 -16.69 -8.13
N GLN A 272 -12.24 -15.63 -7.86
CA GLN A 272 -12.12 -14.33 -8.55
C GLN A 272 -10.74 -13.70 -8.34
N LEU A 273 -10.27 -13.68 -7.10
CA LEU A 273 -8.95 -13.17 -6.76
C LEU A 273 -7.86 -13.92 -7.52
N ARG A 274 -7.93 -15.25 -7.61
CA ARG A 274 -6.97 -16.05 -8.40
C ARG A 274 -6.99 -15.68 -9.89
N GLU A 275 -8.16 -15.47 -10.50
CA GLU A 275 -8.24 -15.02 -11.90
C GLU A 275 -7.50 -13.68 -12.09
N LEU A 276 -7.77 -12.70 -11.22
CA LEU A 276 -7.13 -11.37 -11.28
C LEU A 276 -5.60 -11.46 -11.06
N LEU A 277 -5.16 -12.26 -10.10
CA LEU A 277 -3.75 -12.40 -9.73
C LEU A 277 -2.92 -13.19 -10.77
N THR A 278 -3.53 -13.95 -11.68
CA THR A 278 -2.80 -14.84 -12.61
C THR A 278 -2.90 -14.43 -14.07
N ASN A 279 -3.97 -13.75 -14.46
CA ASN A 279 -4.22 -13.50 -15.88
C ASN A 279 -3.69 -12.13 -16.36
N TYR A 280 -3.52 -11.13 -15.48
CA TYR A 280 -3.31 -9.72 -15.89
C TYR A 280 -1.87 -9.21 -15.79
N GLY A 281 -0.90 -10.11 -15.57
CA GLY A 281 0.50 -9.76 -15.40
C GLY A 281 0.84 -9.35 -13.96
N PRO A 282 1.98 -8.67 -13.74
CA PRO A 282 2.39 -8.25 -12.40
C PRO A 282 1.44 -7.21 -11.81
N LEU A 283 0.96 -7.47 -10.60
CA LEU A 283 0.22 -6.50 -9.81
C LEU A 283 1.14 -5.88 -8.76
N ALA A 284 1.03 -4.57 -8.59
CA ALA A 284 1.75 -3.82 -7.56
C ALA A 284 0.93 -3.64 -6.28
N GLU A 285 -0.40 -3.68 -6.39
CA GLU A 285 -1.30 -3.50 -5.26
C GLU A 285 -2.60 -4.28 -5.41
N VAL A 286 -3.09 -4.83 -4.30
CA VAL A 286 -4.43 -5.42 -4.19
C VAL A 286 -5.16 -4.73 -3.03
N TRP A 287 -6.29 -4.11 -3.34
CA TRP A 287 -7.03 -3.25 -2.42
C TRP A 287 -8.26 -3.97 -1.86
N PHE A 288 -8.28 -4.18 -0.55
CA PHE A 288 -9.35 -4.87 0.18
C PHE A 288 -10.13 -3.90 1.06
N ASP A 289 -11.34 -3.58 0.63
CA ASP A 289 -12.23 -2.65 1.33
C ASP A 289 -12.77 -3.18 2.67
N GLY A 290 -12.85 -2.29 3.66
CA GLY A 290 -13.54 -2.50 4.93
C GLY A 290 -15.01 -2.07 4.93
N ALA A 291 -15.45 -1.27 3.95
CA ALA A 291 -16.78 -0.66 3.91
C ALA A 291 -17.90 -1.70 3.74
N LYS A 292 -18.97 -1.49 4.53
CA LYS A 292 -20.23 -2.24 4.48
C LYS A 292 -21.39 -1.33 4.81
N GLY A 293 -22.50 -1.49 4.10
CA GLY A 293 -23.75 -0.81 4.45
C GLY A 293 -24.33 -1.30 5.78
N GLU A 294 -25.13 -0.45 6.44
CA GLU A 294 -25.73 -0.72 7.77
C GLU A 294 -26.54 -2.02 7.82
N ASN A 295 -27.17 -2.40 6.70
CA ASN A 295 -28.01 -3.59 6.57
C ASN A 295 -27.29 -4.75 5.85
N ALA A 296 -25.96 -4.72 5.74
CA ALA A 296 -25.22 -5.80 5.12
C ALA A 296 -25.37 -7.10 5.92
N LYS A 297 -25.51 -8.24 5.22
CA LYS A 297 -25.47 -9.55 5.85
C LYS A 297 -24.15 -9.73 6.61
N ASP A 298 -24.22 -10.36 7.77
CA ASP A 298 -23.04 -10.77 8.52
C ASP A 298 -22.17 -11.69 7.66
N MET A 299 -20.90 -11.33 7.51
CA MET A 299 -19.95 -12.07 6.70
C MET A 299 -18.61 -12.14 7.42
N VAL A 300 -18.13 -13.37 7.63
CA VAL A 300 -16.80 -13.65 8.18
C VAL A 300 -15.83 -13.93 7.04
N TYR A 301 -15.01 -12.93 6.73
CA TYR A 301 -14.01 -13.03 5.67
C TYR A 301 -12.78 -13.83 6.10
N ASP A 302 -12.30 -14.68 5.22
CA ASP A 302 -11.00 -15.35 5.34
C ASP A 302 -9.86 -14.47 4.81
N PHE A 303 -9.67 -13.30 5.43
CA PHE A 303 -8.60 -12.37 5.05
C PHE A 303 -7.22 -13.02 5.10
N ALA A 304 -6.96 -13.89 6.08
CA ALA A 304 -5.70 -14.64 6.17
C ALA A 304 -5.48 -15.49 4.90
N GLY A 305 -6.50 -16.21 4.44
CA GLY A 305 -6.46 -16.96 3.20
C GLY A 305 -6.38 -16.09 1.94
N TYR A 306 -7.04 -14.93 1.92
CA TYR A 306 -6.95 -13.97 0.80
C TYR A 306 -5.53 -13.43 0.67
N TRP A 307 -4.95 -12.99 1.79
CA TRP A 307 -3.60 -12.46 1.83
C TRP A 307 -2.55 -13.52 1.50
N ALA A 308 -2.71 -14.75 2.01
CA ALA A 308 -1.84 -15.86 1.65
C ALA A 308 -1.85 -16.14 0.14
N LEU A 309 -3.03 -16.03 -0.50
CA LEU A 309 -3.16 -16.20 -1.95
C LEU A 309 -2.46 -15.09 -2.74
N VAL A 310 -2.62 -13.82 -2.35
CA VAL A 310 -1.87 -12.70 -2.96
C VAL A 310 -0.37 -12.91 -2.79
N ARG A 311 0.09 -13.28 -1.59
CA ARG A 311 1.52 -13.55 -1.34
C ARG A 311 2.08 -14.66 -2.20
N GLN A 312 1.30 -15.72 -2.42
CA GLN A 312 1.72 -16.84 -3.25
C GLN A 312 1.87 -16.44 -4.73
N LEU A 313 0.92 -15.66 -5.26
CA LEU A 313 0.82 -15.42 -6.70
C LEU A 313 1.45 -14.09 -7.16
N GLN A 314 1.46 -13.09 -6.29
CA GLN A 314 1.98 -11.75 -6.54
C GLN A 314 2.81 -11.30 -5.32
N PRO A 315 3.97 -11.94 -5.03
CA PRO A 315 4.75 -11.69 -3.82
C PRO A 315 5.32 -10.27 -3.72
N ASN A 316 5.29 -9.48 -4.81
CA ASN A 316 5.74 -8.09 -4.81
C ASN A 316 4.60 -7.08 -4.66
N ALA A 317 3.34 -7.51 -4.72
CA ALA A 317 2.20 -6.64 -4.49
C ALA A 317 2.12 -6.27 -3.00
N VAL A 318 1.84 -5.00 -2.71
CA VAL A 318 1.33 -4.60 -1.40
C VAL A 318 -0.16 -4.94 -1.31
N MET A 319 -0.64 -5.19 -0.10
CA MET A 319 -2.04 -5.39 0.21
C MET A 319 -2.53 -4.29 1.12
N PHE A 320 -3.51 -3.54 0.63
CA PHE A 320 -4.25 -2.57 1.40
C PHE A 320 -5.44 -3.26 2.10
N SER A 321 -5.63 -2.91 3.36
CA SER A 321 -6.94 -2.85 4.02
C SER A 321 -6.88 -1.77 5.10
N ASP A 322 -7.98 -1.48 5.79
CA ASP A 322 -8.03 -0.45 6.83
C ASP A 322 -6.86 -0.55 7.84
N ALA A 323 -6.39 -1.76 8.15
CA ALA A 323 -5.34 -2.01 9.12
C ALA A 323 -4.12 -2.79 8.58
N GLY A 324 -3.95 -2.92 7.26
CA GLY A 324 -2.83 -3.65 6.65
C GLY A 324 -3.23 -4.88 5.81
N PRO A 325 -2.34 -5.87 5.57
CA PRO A 325 -1.12 -6.13 6.32
C PRO A 325 0.09 -5.32 5.83
N ASP A 326 0.07 -4.77 4.62
CA ASP A 326 1.20 -3.98 4.11
C ASP A 326 0.98 -2.48 4.24
N VAL A 327 -0.20 -2.00 3.87
CA VAL A 327 -0.53 -0.58 3.87
C VAL A 327 -1.91 -0.40 4.48
N ARG A 328 -2.11 0.72 5.19
CA ARG A 328 -3.33 1.00 5.93
C ARG A 328 -4.08 2.17 5.33
N TRP A 329 -5.38 2.20 5.56
CA TRP A 329 -6.19 3.40 5.37
C TRP A 329 -5.70 4.54 6.27
N VAL A 330 -5.75 5.77 5.78
CA VAL A 330 -5.37 6.97 6.58
C VAL A 330 -6.45 7.40 7.58
N GLY A 331 -7.62 6.76 7.59
CA GLY A 331 -8.70 7.10 8.53
C GLY A 331 -9.67 8.17 8.03
N ASN A 332 -9.57 8.64 6.79
CA ASN A 332 -10.58 9.49 6.15
C ASN A 332 -10.42 9.47 4.62
N GLU A 333 -11.52 9.76 3.93
CA GLU A 333 -11.58 9.94 2.47
C GLU A 333 -11.50 11.42 2.04
N ALA A 334 -11.24 12.31 2.99
CA ALA A 334 -11.07 13.74 2.72
C ALA A 334 -9.68 14.08 2.18
N GLY A 335 -8.79 13.08 2.09
CA GLY A 335 -7.44 13.22 1.55
C GLY A 335 -6.43 13.83 2.52
N ASN A 336 -6.58 13.60 3.83
CA ASN A 336 -5.74 14.22 4.86
C ASN A 336 -5.04 13.20 5.74
N ALA A 337 -3.72 13.11 5.65
CA ALA A 337 -2.90 12.50 6.69
C ALA A 337 -2.71 13.47 7.86
N GLY A 338 -2.59 12.90 9.07
CA GLY A 338 -2.33 13.66 10.28
C GLY A 338 -1.03 14.44 10.17
N GLU A 339 -0.94 15.59 10.84
CA GLU A 339 0.33 16.32 10.91
C GLU A 339 1.43 15.45 11.48
N THR A 340 1.12 14.61 12.47
CA THR A 340 1.96 13.49 12.88
C THR A 340 1.45 12.24 12.17
N CYS A 341 2.31 11.54 11.43
CA CYS A 341 1.96 10.29 10.75
C CYS A 341 3.11 9.28 10.86
N TRP A 342 2.98 8.35 11.79
CA TRP A 342 3.88 7.22 11.93
C TRP A 342 3.52 6.14 10.90
N SER A 343 4.52 5.57 10.23
CA SER A 343 4.35 4.38 9.39
C SER A 343 4.15 3.12 10.23
N THR A 344 4.41 3.18 11.54
CA THR A 344 4.22 2.07 12.47
C THR A 344 2.85 2.13 13.14
N ILE A 345 2.23 0.96 13.34
CA ILE A 345 1.01 0.76 14.15
C ILE A 345 1.13 -0.53 14.96
N ASN A 346 0.30 -0.68 15.98
CA ASN A 346 -0.02 -2.00 16.53
C ASN A 346 -1.24 -2.57 15.80
N THR A 347 -1.09 -3.76 15.22
CA THR A 347 -2.17 -4.46 14.51
C THR A 347 -2.97 -5.41 15.43
N ASP A 348 -2.53 -5.60 16.69
CA ASP A 348 -3.21 -6.45 17.67
C ASP A 348 -4.67 -5.98 17.87
N GLY A 349 -5.63 -6.83 17.49
CA GLY A 349 -7.07 -6.53 17.63
C GLY A 349 -7.66 -5.62 16.56
N LEU A 350 -6.88 -5.17 15.57
CA LEU A 350 -7.40 -4.43 14.42
C LEU A 350 -7.88 -5.40 13.33
N ALA A 351 -8.93 -5.00 12.63
CA ALA A 351 -9.44 -5.71 11.46
C ALA A 351 -10.06 -4.70 10.47
N PRO A 352 -10.17 -5.05 9.19
CA PRO A 352 -10.91 -4.26 8.21
C PRO A 352 -12.34 -3.95 8.70
N GLY A 353 -12.75 -2.68 8.61
CA GLY A 353 -14.02 -2.15 9.08
C GLY A 353 -14.15 -1.95 10.59
N LYS A 354 -13.07 -2.16 11.38
CA LYS A 354 -13.12 -2.10 12.87
C LYS A 354 -12.03 -1.25 13.51
N ALA A 355 -11.20 -0.58 12.72
CA ALA A 355 -10.09 0.21 13.23
C ALA A 355 -10.51 1.66 13.56
N ASP A 356 -9.89 2.25 14.58
CA ASP A 356 -10.12 3.64 14.94
C ASP A 356 -9.48 4.59 13.92
N ALA A 357 -10.30 5.40 13.26
CA ALA A 357 -9.87 6.33 12.23
C ALA A 357 -8.79 7.31 12.71
N THR A 358 -8.89 7.81 13.94
CA THR A 358 -7.93 8.77 14.49
C THR A 358 -6.55 8.12 14.73
N TYR A 359 -6.55 6.89 15.25
CA TYR A 359 -5.36 6.07 15.42
C TYR A 359 -4.69 5.76 14.07
N LEU A 360 -5.47 5.37 13.06
CA LEU A 360 -4.96 5.13 11.71
C LEU A 360 -4.32 6.38 11.09
N ASN A 361 -4.96 7.54 11.28
CA ASN A 361 -4.51 8.82 10.76
C ASN A 361 -3.15 9.26 11.31
N ARG A 362 -2.95 9.04 12.62
CA ARG A 362 -1.72 9.41 13.32
C ARG A 362 -0.63 8.34 13.24
N GLY A 363 -1.02 7.07 13.19
CA GLY A 363 -0.15 5.95 13.49
C GLY A 363 0.33 5.94 14.95
N ASP A 364 1.30 5.08 15.25
CA ASP A 364 1.79 4.83 16.61
C ASP A 364 3.32 4.81 16.65
N ALA A 365 3.91 5.72 17.42
CA ALA A 365 5.35 5.77 17.65
C ALA A 365 5.89 4.46 18.26
N ASN A 366 5.07 3.71 19.00
CA ASN A 366 5.43 2.43 19.62
C ASN A 366 4.85 1.23 18.87
N GLY A 367 4.29 1.44 17.67
CA GLY A 367 3.76 0.39 16.83
C GLY A 367 4.80 -0.70 16.53
N LYS A 368 4.35 -1.95 16.46
CA LYS A 368 5.19 -3.14 16.26
C LYS A 368 5.29 -3.57 14.80
N SER A 369 4.43 -3.05 13.94
CA SER A 369 4.34 -3.38 12.53
C SER A 369 4.54 -2.14 11.68
N TRP A 370 5.35 -2.23 10.62
CA TRP A 370 5.43 -1.19 9.60
C TRP A 370 4.25 -1.37 8.65
N VAL A 371 3.28 -0.46 8.69
CA VAL A 371 2.06 -0.46 7.88
C VAL A 371 1.74 0.99 7.50
N PRO A 372 2.45 1.60 6.53
CA PRO A 372 2.32 3.02 6.22
C PRO A 372 0.93 3.38 5.71
N ALA A 373 0.55 4.65 5.87
CA ALA A 373 -0.74 5.16 5.47
C ALA A 373 -0.81 5.40 3.96
N GLU A 374 -1.95 5.03 3.38
CA GLU A 374 -2.44 5.46 2.07
C GLU A 374 -3.60 6.43 2.28
N THR A 375 -3.50 7.61 1.67
CA THR A 375 -4.48 8.68 1.72
C THR A 375 -5.27 8.72 0.43
N ASP A 376 -6.45 8.13 0.49
CA ASP A 376 -7.41 8.03 -0.60
C ASP A 376 -8.39 9.22 -0.60
N VAL A 377 -8.70 9.72 -1.79
CA VAL A 377 -9.63 10.84 -2.00
C VAL A 377 -10.02 10.93 -3.47
N SER A 378 -11.24 11.38 -3.77
CA SER A 378 -11.68 11.63 -5.14
C SER A 378 -11.38 13.04 -5.64
N ILE A 379 -11.07 13.15 -6.94
CA ILE A 379 -10.99 14.42 -7.67
C ILE A 379 -12.34 15.15 -7.72
N ARG A 380 -13.44 14.42 -7.48
CA ARG A 380 -14.82 14.89 -7.40
C ARG A 380 -15.39 14.67 -6.01
N PRO A 381 -16.60 15.17 -5.69
CA PRO A 381 -17.29 14.80 -4.46
C PRO A 381 -17.56 13.29 -4.35
N GLY A 382 -18.03 12.65 -5.42
CA GLY A 382 -18.25 11.20 -5.50
C GLY A 382 -17.03 10.42 -5.98
N TRP A 383 -17.01 9.12 -5.71
CA TRP A 383 -16.05 8.18 -6.26
C TRP A 383 -16.37 7.82 -7.71
N PHE A 384 -17.64 7.64 -8.07
CA PHE A 384 -18.06 7.39 -9.44
C PHE A 384 -18.29 8.71 -10.19
N TYR A 385 -18.38 8.62 -11.52
CA TYR A 385 -18.69 9.78 -12.33
C TYR A 385 -20.18 10.12 -12.23
N HIS A 386 -20.46 11.36 -11.88
CA HIS A 386 -21.78 11.97 -11.88
C HIS A 386 -21.79 13.23 -12.75
N PRO A 387 -22.70 13.37 -13.74
CA PRO A 387 -22.81 14.60 -14.53
C PRO A 387 -23.05 15.84 -13.66
N ALA A 388 -23.74 15.70 -12.53
CA ALA A 388 -24.01 16.77 -11.57
C ALA A 388 -22.74 17.30 -10.85
N GLU A 389 -21.58 16.66 -11.07
CA GLU A 389 -20.30 17.00 -10.47
C GLU A 389 -19.29 17.55 -11.48
N ASP A 390 -19.66 17.73 -12.75
CA ASP A 390 -18.74 18.24 -13.78
C ASP A 390 -18.22 19.65 -13.49
N SER A 391 -19.00 20.46 -12.76
CA SER A 391 -18.58 21.77 -12.27
C SER A 391 -17.90 21.73 -10.89
N LYS A 392 -17.74 20.55 -10.30
CA LYS A 392 -17.21 20.33 -8.94
C LYS A 392 -15.89 19.57 -8.92
N VAL A 393 -15.25 19.40 -10.08
CA VAL A 393 -13.89 18.88 -10.18
C VAL A 393 -12.96 19.76 -9.34
N ARG A 394 -12.15 19.12 -8.46
CA ARG A 394 -11.19 19.82 -7.62
C ARG A 394 -10.24 20.64 -8.48
N THR A 395 -10.00 21.88 -8.04
CA THR A 395 -9.07 22.78 -8.73
C THR A 395 -7.62 22.29 -8.58
N PRO A 396 -6.70 22.70 -9.47
CA PRO A 396 -5.28 22.35 -9.37
C PRO A 396 -4.67 22.70 -8.01
N LYS A 397 -5.00 23.88 -7.46
CA LYS A 397 -4.58 24.33 -6.12
C LYS A 397 -5.08 23.41 -5.01
N ASN A 398 -6.32 22.92 -5.13
CA ASN A 398 -6.84 21.95 -4.17
C ASN A 398 -6.07 20.62 -4.26
N LEU A 399 -5.75 20.13 -5.46
CA LEU A 399 -4.94 18.92 -5.64
C LEU A 399 -3.52 19.07 -5.08
N VAL A 400 -2.91 20.26 -5.23
CA VAL A 400 -1.62 20.58 -4.60
C VAL A 400 -1.74 20.54 -3.07
N ASN A 401 -2.81 21.09 -2.49
CA ASN A 401 -3.05 20.98 -1.04
C ASN A 401 -3.14 19.52 -0.58
N LEU A 402 -3.87 18.67 -1.32
CA LEU A 402 -3.96 17.24 -1.02
C LEU A 402 -2.58 16.57 -1.05
N TYR A 403 -1.73 16.90 -2.03
CA TYR A 403 -0.35 16.40 -2.09
C TYR A 403 0.48 16.80 -0.86
N TYR A 404 0.39 18.05 -0.40
CA TYR A 404 1.05 18.48 0.85
C TYR A 404 0.44 17.81 2.10
N GLN A 405 -0.86 17.52 2.10
CA GLN A 405 -1.58 16.89 3.21
C GLN A 405 -1.47 15.36 3.24
N SER A 406 -0.86 14.74 2.23
CA SER A 406 -0.62 13.30 2.11
C SER A 406 0.87 13.00 1.97
N VAL A 407 1.43 13.14 0.77
CA VAL A 407 2.86 12.95 0.45
C VAL A 407 3.74 13.83 1.32
N GLY A 408 3.34 15.07 1.55
CA GLY A 408 4.03 15.99 2.45
C GLY A 408 3.96 15.64 3.94
N ARG A 409 3.24 14.57 4.32
CA ARG A 409 3.01 14.12 5.69
C ARG A 409 3.24 12.61 5.83
N ASN A 410 4.21 12.04 5.12
CA ASN A 410 4.58 10.62 5.21
C ASN A 410 3.44 9.63 4.85
N SER A 411 2.55 10.01 3.94
CA SER A 411 1.51 9.14 3.40
C SER A 411 1.58 9.09 1.88
N LEU A 412 1.09 8.03 1.27
CA LEU A 412 0.91 7.99 -0.19
C LEU A 412 -0.41 8.67 -0.58
N LEU A 413 -0.47 9.40 -1.70
CA LEU A 413 -1.72 9.94 -2.25
C LEU A 413 -2.33 8.97 -3.27
N LEU A 414 -3.50 8.41 -2.97
CA LEU A 414 -4.34 7.68 -3.91
C LEU A 414 -5.48 8.60 -4.38
N LEU A 415 -5.33 9.21 -5.56
CA LEU A 415 -6.35 10.11 -6.11
C LEU A 415 -7.29 9.35 -7.06
N ASN A 416 -8.58 9.29 -6.74
CA ASN A 416 -9.58 8.75 -7.65
C ASN A 416 -9.91 9.71 -8.79
N VAL A 417 -9.98 9.17 -10.00
CA VAL A 417 -10.42 9.87 -11.21
C VAL A 417 -11.41 8.95 -11.95
N PRO A 418 -12.73 9.22 -11.91
CA PRO A 418 -13.71 8.32 -12.48
C PRO A 418 -13.92 8.55 -13.98
N PRO A 419 -13.83 7.50 -14.82
CA PRO A 419 -14.31 7.57 -16.20
C PRO A 419 -15.81 7.84 -16.27
N ASN A 420 -16.21 8.64 -17.26
CA ASN A 420 -17.60 8.97 -17.54
C ASN A 420 -18.35 7.85 -18.28
N ARG A 421 -19.62 8.07 -18.61
CA ARG A 421 -20.48 7.10 -19.29
C ARG A 421 -20.02 6.74 -20.71
N ASP A 422 -19.26 7.61 -21.37
CA ASP A 422 -18.63 7.30 -22.66
C ASP A 422 -17.43 6.36 -22.50
N GLY A 423 -16.87 6.23 -21.28
CA GLY A 423 -15.67 5.46 -20.97
C GLY A 423 -14.38 6.27 -21.07
N LEU A 424 -14.44 7.59 -20.81
CA LEU A 424 -13.32 8.51 -20.89
C LEU A 424 -13.18 9.31 -19.60
N PHE A 425 -11.97 9.74 -19.23
CA PHE A 425 -11.86 10.87 -18.30
C PHE A 425 -12.40 12.12 -18.97
N SER A 426 -13.15 12.95 -18.23
CA SER A 426 -13.62 14.22 -18.79
C SER A 426 -12.48 15.20 -19.01
N ASP A 427 -12.65 16.14 -19.93
CA ASP A 427 -11.66 17.17 -20.21
C ASP A 427 -11.36 18.03 -18.98
N ALA A 428 -12.34 18.27 -18.11
CA ALA A 428 -12.16 19.01 -16.87
C ALA A 428 -11.24 18.28 -15.88
N ASP A 429 -11.43 16.96 -15.71
CA ASP A 429 -10.55 16.14 -14.86
C ASP A 429 -9.12 16.16 -15.42
N VAL A 430 -8.96 15.91 -16.73
CA VAL A 430 -7.65 15.90 -17.40
C VAL A 430 -6.94 17.26 -17.31
N ALA A 431 -7.67 18.36 -17.52
CA ALA A 431 -7.11 19.71 -17.42
C ALA A 431 -6.64 20.02 -15.98
N SER A 432 -7.42 19.63 -14.97
CA SER A 432 -7.04 19.82 -13.56
C SER A 432 -5.79 19.03 -13.20
N LEU A 433 -5.71 17.75 -13.63
CA LEU A 433 -4.54 16.89 -13.42
C LEU A 433 -3.26 17.45 -14.09
N LYS A 434 -3.38 17.98 -15.31
CA LYS A 434 -2.25 18.59 -16.04
C LYS A 434 -1.74 19.84 -15.32
N ALA A 435 -2.63 20.72 -14.88
CA ALA A 435 -2.25 21.92 -14.14
C ALA A 435 -1.66 21.57 -12.76
N PHE A 436 -2.23 20.59 -12.05
CA PHE A 436 -1.67 20.05 -10.81
C PHE A 436 -0.21 19.60 -11.00
N ARG A 437 0.08 18.82 -12.04
CA ARG A 437 1.45 18.37 -12.32
C ARG A 437 2.37 19.52 -12.70
N ARG A 438 1.90 20.50 -13.47
CA ARG A 438 2.68 21.69 -13.84
C ARG A 438 3.11 22.47 -12.60
N ILE A 439 2.19 22.75 -11.68
CA ILE A 439 2.48 23.43 -10.41
C ILE A 439 3.57 22.67 -9.63
N LEU A 440 3.41 21.35 -9.43
CA LEU A 440 4.42 20.56 -8.71
C LEU A 440 5.78 20.53 -9.43
N ASN A 441 5.78 20.40 -10.76
CA ASN A 441 7.01 20.42 -11.56
C ASN A 441 7.77 21.73 -11.38
N GLU A 442 7.08 22.86 -11.41
CA GLU A 442 7.68 24.18 -11.24
C GLU A 442 8.18 24.40 -9.82
N THR A 443 7.35 24.11 -8.81
CA THR A 443 7.71 24.25 -7.39
C THR A 443 8.96 23.44 -7.05
N PHE A 444 9.08 22.20 -7.51
CA PHE A 444 10.20 21.31 -7.16
C PHE A 444 11.29 21.22 -8.25
N LYS A 445 11.28 22.14 -9.22
CA LYS A 445 12.23 22.16 -10.35
C LYS A 445 13.67 22.32 -9.89
N THR A 446 13.90 23.30 -9.02
CA THR A 446 15.23 23.74 -8.61
C THR A 446 15.35 23.64 -7.10
N ASN A 447 16.14 22.68 -6.63
CA ASN A 447 16.55 22.67 -5.23
C ASN A 447 17.62 23.76 -5.03
N LEU A 448 17.34 24.72 -4.16
CA LEU A 448 18.19 25.90 -3.91
C LEU A 448 19.40 25.59 -3.01
N VAL A 449 19.45 24.39 -2.43
CA VAL A 449 20.56 23.91 -1.62
C VAL A 449 21.86 23.85 -2.45
N ALA A 450 22.93 24.46 -1.93
CA ALA A 450 24.27 24.39 -2.52
C ALA A 450 24.84 22.98 -2.44
N ALA A 451 25.72 22.63 -3.38
CA ALA A 451 26.26 21.29 -3.63
C ALA A 451 26.48 20.44 -2.36
N ALA A 452 25.47 19.65 -2.01
CA ALA A 452 25.45 18.73 -0.88
C ALA A 452 25.01 17.35 -1.40
N PRO A 453 25.87 16.63 -2.13
CA PRO A 453 25.45 15.51 -2.99
C PRO A 453 24.69 14.41 -2.23
N ARG A 454 25.04 14.13 -0.96
CA ARG A 454 24.32 13.12 -0.15
C ARG A 454 22.93 13.55 0.34
N LEU A 455 22.57 14.82 0.19
CA LEU A 455 21.28 15.39 0.58
C LEU A 455 20.47 15.86 -0.63
N THR A 456 21.04 15.82 -1.84
CA THR A 456 20.43 16.36 -3.06
C THR A 456 20.54 15.46 -4.29
N ASP A 457 21.10 14.25 -4.17
CA ASP A 457 21.24 13.28 -5.27
C ASP A 457 19.96 12.46 -5.55
N LYS A 458 18.89 12.67 -4.76
CA LYS A 458 17.59 12.02 -4.87
C LYS A 458 17.64 10.50 -4.71
N LYS A 459 18.59 9.98 -3.92
CA LYS A 459 18.73 8.55 -3.65
C LYS A 459 18.44 8.28 -2.18
N LEU A 460 17.39 7.51 -1.90
CA LEU A 460 16.99 7.18 -0.53
C LEU A 460 18.09 6.45 0.28
N GLY A 461 18.99 5.73 -0.40
CA GLY A 461 20.09 4.99 0.22
C GLY A 461 21.36 5.80 0.51
N THR A 462 21.45 7.05 0.06
CA THR A 462 22.53 7.98 0.43
C THR A 462 21.99 8.92 1.50
N PHE A 463 22.73 9.10 2.60
CA PHE A 463 22.23 9.88 3.72
C PHE A 463 23.34 10.55 4.54
N VAL A 464 22.93 11.49 5.38
CA VAL A 464 23.71 12.11 6.45
C VAL A 464 23.10 11.75 7.80
N SER A 465 23.93 11.31 8.74
CA SER A 465 23.50 11.05 10.10
C SER A 465 23.38 12.35 10.89
N VAL A 466 22.25 12.56 11.55
CA VAL A 466 21.96 13.72 12.38
C VAL A 466 21.69 13.24 13.81
N LYS A 467 22.26 13.93 14.80
CA LYS A 467 21.99 13.67 16.22
C LYS A 467 20.91 14.64 16.70
N PRO A 468 19.99 14.20 17.59
CA PRO A 468 19.10 15.12 18.28
C PRO A 468 19.87 16.30 18.89
N ASP A 469 19.28 17.48 18.84
CA ASP A 469 19.80 18.78 19.27
C ASP A 469 21.09 19.25 18.58
N GLN A 470 21.62 18.49 17.62
CA GLN A 470 22.72 18.93 16.77
C GLN A 470 22.16 19.52 15.46
N PRO A 471 22.28 20.84 15.23
CA PRO A 471 21.70 21.44 14.04
C PRO A 471 22.46 21.06 12.77
N LEU A 472 21.72 20.68 11.73
CA LEU A 472 22.21 20.54 10.37
C LEU A 472 22.03 21.88 9.64
N VAL A 473 23.13 22.57 9.35
CA VAL A 473 23.12 23.79 8.55
C VAL A 473 23.30 23.44 7.08
N VAL A 474 22.37 23.91 6.25
CA VAL A 474 22.35 23.73 4.80
C VAL A 474 22.52 25.11 4.15
N LYS A 475 23.59 25.27 3.38
CA LYS A 475 23.85 26.49 2.62
C LYS A 475 23.08 26.48 1.31
N LEU A 476 22.66 27.65 0.84
CA LEU A 476 22.04 27.85 -0.47
C LEU A 476 23.09 28.36 -1.48
N ASN A 477 22.77 28.27 -2.78
CA ASN A 477 23.61 28.82 -3.86
C ASN A 477 23.54 30.36 -3.93
N GLY A 478 23.97 31.03 -2.86
CA GLY A 478 23.76 32.46 -2.64
C GLY A 478 22.47 32.75 -1.87
N GLU A 479 22.18 34.03 -1.68
CA GLU A 479 20.90 34.45 -1.10
C GLU A 479 19.75 34.15 -2.08
N ALA A 480 18.70 33.50 -1.60
CA ALA A 480 17.55 33.13 -2.40
C ALA A 480 16.24 33.33 -1.63
N GLU A 481 15.17 33.57 -2.36
CA GLU A 481 13.80 33.60 -1.85
C GLU A 481 13.15 32.21 -1.95
N PHE A 482 12.53 31.74 -0.86
CA PHE A 482 11.91 30.42 -0.80
C PHE A 482 10.79 30.36 0.23
N ASP A 483 9.89 29.39 0.06
CA ASP A 483 8.69 29.20 0.90
C ASP A 483 8.32 27.72 1.11
N ARG A 484 9.21 26.80 0.68
CA ARG A 484 9.05 25.36 0.83
C ARG A 484 10.33 24.71 1.33
N ILE A 485 10.18 23.76 2.24
CA ILE A 485 11.25 22.85 2.67
C ILE A 485 10.78 21.41 2.56
N SER A 486 11.63 20.56 2.00
CA SER A 486 11.47 19.10 1.96
C SER A 486 12.51 18.45 2.87
N ILE A 487 12.08 17.48 3.67
CA ILE A 487 12.93 16.65 4.52
C ILE A 487 12.54 15.19 4.28
N GLN A 488 13.50 14.30 4.08
CA GLN A 488 13.26 12.87 3.87
C GLN A 488 14.21 12.05 4.74
N GLU A 489 13.67 11.12 5.53
CA GLU A 489 14.47 10.11 6.23
C GLU A 489 14.81 8.95 5.30
N ASN A 490 15.95 8.29 5.55
CA ASN A 490 16.22 6.96 4.99
C ASN A 490 15.34 5.92 5.70
N ILE A 491 14.09 5.81 5.28
CA ILE A 491 13.12 4.92 5.92
C ILE A 491 13.45 3.43 5.80
N ALA A 492 14.43 3.02 4.98
CA ALA A 492 14.90 1.63 4.93
C ALA A 492 15.43 1.14 6.30
N ASN A 493 15.89 2.08 7.15
CA ASN A 493 16.36 1.82 8.50
C ASN A 493 15.32 2.16 9.59
N GLY A 494 14.06 2.41 9.20
CA GLY A 494 12.97 2.81 10.10
C GLY A 494 12.69 4.31 10.07
N GLN A 495 11.68 4.73 10.82
CA GLN A 495 11.27 6.12 10.98
C GLN A 495 11.67 6.62 12.37
N HIS A 496 12.55 7.60 12.46
CA HIS A 496 13.21 7.96 13.71
C HIS A 496 12.77 9.32 14.24
N VAL A 497 12.55 10.30 13.36
CA VAL A 497 12.22 11.67 13.77
C VAL A 497 10.84 11.72 14.44
N ILE A 498 10.80 12.23 15.67
CA ILE A 498 9.58 12.50 16.43
C ILE A 498 9.13 13.94 16.17
N ASP A 499 10.05 14.89 16.31
CA ASP A 499 9.83 16.31 16.04
C ASP A 499 11.13 17.09 15.85
N GLY A 500 11.01 18.29 15.29
CA GLY A 500 12.11 19.21 15.08
C GLY A 500 11.64 20.58 14.64
N LYS A 501 12.63 21.43 14.30
CA LYS A 501 12.40 22.79 13.84
C LYS A 501 13.32 23.16 12.69
N VAL A 502 12.87 24.15 11.93
CA VAL A 502 13.62 24.80 10.86
C VAL A 502 13.74 26.29 11.19
N GLU A 503 14.94 26.81 11.01
CA GLU A 503 15.29 28.22 11.12
C GLU A 503 16.00 28.68 9.85
N TYR A 504 15.98 29.98 9.54
CA TYR A 504 16.75 30.57 8.46
C TYR A 504 17.71 31.65 8.98
N TRP A 505 18.81 31.86 8.29
CA TRP A 505 19.76 32.92 8.60
C TRP A 505 19.30 34.24 7.98
N ASN A 506 18.96 35.23 8.81
CA ASN A 506 18.47 36.54 8.35
C ASN A 506 19.59 37.55 8.02
N GLY A 507 20.85 37.13 8.12
CA GLY A 507 22.03 37.98 7.96
C GLY A 507 22.80 38.20 9.27
N THR A 508 22.11 38.21 10.41
CA THR A 508 22.69 38.47 11.74
C THR A 508 22.42 37.36 12.75
N ASP A 509 21.25 36.72 12.69
CA ASP A 509 20.85 35.66 13.61
C ASP A 509 19.95 34.60 12.94
N TRP A 510 19.76 33.48 13.63
CA TRP A 510 18.84 32.42 13.25
C TRP A 510 17.41 32.77 13.65
N THR A 511 16.52 32.89 12.66
CA THR A 511 15.10 33.18 12.87
C THR A 511 14.27 31.91 12.68
N ALA A 512 13.34 31.65 13.60
CA ALA A 512 12.42 30.52 13.50
C ALA A 512 11.56 30.61 12.24
N LEU A 513 11.45 29.49 11.52
CA LEU A 513 10.68 29.39 10.28
C LEU A 513 9.47 28.47 10.43
N SER A 514 9.69 27.25 10.93
CA SER A 514 8.62 26.26 11.11
C SER A 514 9.03 25.18 12.11
N ALA A 515 8.07 24.69 12.89
CA ALA A 515 8.22 23.46 13.66
C ALA A 515 7.48 22.32 12.96
N PHE A 516 7.92 21.09 13.15
CA PHE A 516 7.31 19.91 12.54
C PHE A 516 7.42 18.70 13.46
N THR A 517 6.52 17.72 13.28
CA THR A 517 6.58 16.44 14.00
C THR A 517 7.33 15.39 13.19
N THR A 518 6.73 14.25 12.88
CA THR A 518 7.38 13.13 12.15
C THR A 518 7.93 13.56 10.80
N VAL A 519 8.93 12.86 10.25
CA VAL A 519 9.36 13.07 8.85
C VAL A 519 8.97 11.88 7.99
N GLY A 520 9.46 10.68 8.33
CA GLY A 520 9.28 9.47 7.54
C GLY A 520 9.83 9.63 6.12
N TYR A 521 9.11 9.08 5.15
CA TYR A 521 9.52 9.10 3.76
C TYR A 521 9.60 10.51 3.19
N LYS A 522 8.69 11.41 3.58
CA LYS A 522 8.77 12.81 3.15
C LYS A 522 7.94 13.71 4.06
N ARG A 523 8.55 14.82 4.47
CA ARG A 523 7.89 15.97 5.08
C ARG A 523 8.05 17.17 4.16
N LEU A 524 6.93 17.80 3.82
CA LEU A 524 6.90 19.07 3.09
C LEU A 524 6.34 20.17 3.97
N LEU A 525 7.12 21.21 4.19
CA LEU A 525 6.75 22.38 4.98
C LEU A 525 6.41 23.55 4.04
N ARG A 526 5.33 24.27 4.38
CA ARG A 526 4.91 25.50 3.71
C ARG A 526 4.87 26.64 4.71
N PHE A 527 5.37 27.80 4.31
CA PHE A 527 5.43 29.00 5.14
C PHE A 527 5.48 30.25 4.24
N PRO A 528 5.24 31.46 4.76
CA PRO A 528 5.42 32.70 3.98
C PRO A 528 6.85 32.82 3.43
N ALA A 529 7.01 33.38 2.23
CA ALA A 529 8.33 33.49 1.59
C ALA A 529 9.32 34.30 2.43
N VAL A 530 10.55 33.79 2.53
CA VAL A 530 11.68 34.44 3.20
C VAL A 530 12.89 34.49 2.28
N LYS A 531 13.80 35.43 2.53
CA LYS A 531 15.10 35.51 1.86
C LYS A 531 16.20 35.12 2.83
N ALA A 532 17.05 34.17 2.43
CA ALA A 532 18.18 33.73 3.24
C ALA A 532 19.27 33.13 2.36
N SER A 533 20.48 33.00 2.91
CA SER A 533 21.57 32.23 2.28
C SER A 533 21.79 30.86 2.94
N GLN A 534 21.15 30.60 4.09
CA GLN A 534 21.30 29.38 4.86
C GLN A 534 20.01 29.01 5.60
N VAL A 535 19.77 27.72 5.72
CA VAL A 535 18.69 27.12 6.51
C VAL A 535 19.32 26.18 7.52
N ARG A 536 18.76 26.11 8.72
CA ARG A 536 19.19 25.20 9.78
C ARG A 536 18.03 24.32 10.20
N ILE A 537 18.24 23.01 10.15
CA ILE A 537 17.28 21.99 10.59
C ILE A 537 17.81 21.40 11.89
N THR A 538 17.01 21.42 12.93
CA THR A 538 17.34 20.79 14.22
C THR A 538 16.29 19.74 14.52
N ILE A 539 16.70 18.48 14.59
CA ILE A 539 15.85 17.42 15.12
C ILE A 539 15.92 17.52 16.63
N THR A 540 14.78 17.72 17.30
CA THR A 540 14.75 17.90 18.76
C THR A 540 14.54 16.56 19.44
N ASN A 541 13.67 15.70 18.90
CA ASN A 541 13.44 14.36 19.45
C ASN A 541 13.48 13.29 18.36
N ALA A 542 14.07 12.14 18.68
CA ALA A 542 14.11 10.96 17.80
C ALA A 542 14.10 9.65 18.58
N LYS A 543 13.59 8.58 17.96
CA LYS A 543 13.61 7.20 18.52
C LYS A 543 14.99 6.53 18.47
N GLY A 544 15.92 7.10 17.73
CA GLY A 544 17.24 6.55 17.46
C GLY A 544 18.08 7.49 16.59
N PRO A 545 19.23 7.02 16.08
CA PRO A 545 20.04 7.78 15.13
C PRO A 545 19.22 8.17 13.90
N VAL A 546 19.20 9.46 13.55
CA VAL A 546 18.46 9.95 12.39
C VAL A 546 19.35 9.90 11.16
N GLU A 547 18.81 9.38 10.06
CA GLU A 547 19.45 9.38 8.75
C GLU A 547 18.59 10.20 7.80
N LEU A 548 19.07 11.38 7.40
CA LEU A 548 18.39 12.21 6.41
C LEU A 548 18.96 11.91 5.02
N ALA A 549 18.09 11.47 4.12
CA ALA A 549 18.46 11.14 2.74
C ALA A 549 18.29 12.33 1.79
N GLU A 550 17.32 13.21 2.03
CA GLU A 550 17.15 14.42 1.24
C GLU A 550 16.78 15.62 2.11
N VAL A 551 17.38 16.76 1.78
CA VAL A 551 16.91 18.08 2.20
C VAL A 551 16.78 18.96 0.97
N GLY A 552 15.62 19.57 0.81
CA GLY A 552 15.36 20.49 -0.29
C GLY A 552 14.80 21.82 0.18
N VAL A 553 15.22 22.89 -0.48
CA VAL A 553 14.71 24.25 -0.28
C VAL A 553 14.20 24.74 -1.63
N PHE A 554 12.94 25.16 -1.69
CA PHE A 554 12.28 25.48 -2.94
C PHE A 554 11.38 26.71 -2.84
N LYS A 555 11.12 27.32 -4.01
CA LYS A 555 10.12 28.38 -4.18
C LYS A 555 8.92 27.79 -4.92
N ALA A 556 7.73 28.01 -4.39
CA ALA A 556 6.47 27.61 -5.00
C ALA A 556 6.30 28.23 -6.39
N SER A 557 5.61 27.49 -7.28
CA SER A 557 5.10 28.03 -8.53
C SER A 557 4.17 29.22 -8.28
N ALA A 558 4.26 30.24 -9.13
CA ALA A 558 3.33 31.37 -9.12
C ALA A 558 1.88 30.93 -9.42
N GLU A 559 1.67 29.77 -10.03
CA GLU A 559 0.34 29.20 -10.28
C GLU A 559 -0.31 28.59 -9.03
N GLU A 560 0.43 28.45 -7.91
CA GLU A 560 -0.14 28.00 -6.63
C GLU A 560 -0.85 29.14 -5.86
N GLU A 561 -0.63 30.40 -6.23
CA GLU A 561 -1.06 31.60 -5.46
C GLU A 561 -2.58 31.81 -5.36
#